data_AF-A0AAW8UKA3-F1
#
_entry.id   AF-A0AAW8UKA3-F1
#
_cell.length_a   1.000
_cell.length_b   1.000
_cell.length_c   1.000
_cell.angle_alpha   90.00
_cell.angle_beta   90.00
_cell.angle_gamma   90.00
#
_symmetry.space_group_name_H-M   'P 1'
#
loop_
_entity.id
_entity.type
_entity.pdbx_description
1 polymer ?
#
loop_
_entity_poly.entity_id
_entity_poly.type
_entity_poly.pdbx_seq_one_letter_code
_entity_poly.pdbx_strand_id
1 'polypeptide(L)'
;MILIAQKTLPRHFKLEGQKIFLSLLPQLWQELEGIPHNLKNGENWLLSEEIIRYPSSNYSFDKLKLYLLSEHITRHSKKYIINLSLEITSNTKLLAKINLSLLSEDSWNEIIQKNQ
;
A
#
# COMPACT_ATOMS: atom_id res chain seq x y z
N MET A 1 -1.89 -8.05 11.49
CA MET A 1 -1.39 -6.84 10.79
C MET A 1 0.12 -6.83 10.88
N ILE A 2 0.82 -6.81 9.74
CA ILE A 2 2.29 -6.86 9.66
C ILE A 2 2.76 -5.65 8.85
N LEU A 3 3.73 -4.87 9.34
CA LEU A 3 4.36 -3.80 8.56
C LEU A 3 5.31 -4.45 7.53
N ILE A 4 5.06 -4.22 6.24
CA ILE A 4 5.83 -4.84 5.14
C ILE A 4 6.90 -3.88 4.61
N ALA A 5 6.53 -2.61 4.42
CA ALA A 5 7.42 -1.62 3.84
C ALA A 5 7.09 -0.22 4.37
N GLN A 6 8.10 0.64 4.42
CA GLN A 6 7.92 2.04 4.77
C GLN A 6 8.89 2.92 3.99
N LYS A 7 8.47 4.14 3.68
CA LYS A 7 9.32 5.15 3.05
C LYS A 7 9.14 6.47 3.77
N THR A 8 10.26 7.08 4.16
CA THR A 8 10.28 8.46 4.65
C THR A 8 10.69 9.36 3.49
N LEU A 9 9.91 10.39 3.22
CA LEU A 9 10.17 11.37 2.18
C LEU A 9 10.74 12.65 2.81
N PRO A 10 11.45 13.49 2.02
CA PRO A 10 11.84 14.81 2.48
C PRO A 10 10.63 15.57 3.06
N ARG A 11 10.82 16.27 4.18
CA ARG A 11 9.76 17.04 4.83
C ARG A 11 9.08 17.96 3.81
N HIS A 12 7.75 17.98 3.83
CA HIS A 12 6.91 18.76 2.92
C HIS A 12 6.96 18.32 1.46
N PHE A 13 6.92 17.01 1.18
CA PHE A 13 6.56 16.56 -0.16
C PHE A 13 5.19 17.15 -0.51
N LYS A 14 5.21 18.21 -1.34
CA LYS A 14 4.03 18.96 -1.77
C LYS A 14 3.52 18.35 -3.05
N LEU A 15 2.22 18.11 -3.05
CA LEU A 15 1.52 17.52 -4.18
C LEU A 15 0.99 18.64 -5.08
N GLU A 16 1.84 19.14 -5.97
CA GLU A 16 1.39 20.04 -7.04
C GLU A 16 0.68 19.22 -8.14
N GLY A 17 -0.53 19.62 -8.52
CA GLY A 17 -1.36 18.90 -9.53
C GLY A 17 -2.45 17.99 -8.94
N GLN A 18 -3.38 18.57 -8.15
CA GLN A 18 -4.35 17.88 -7.28
C GLN A 18 -5.32 16.88 -7.95
N LYS A 19 -5.54 16.90 -9.27
CA LYS A 19 -6.47 15.98 -9.93
C LYS A 19 -5.86 14.63 -10.32
N ILE A 20 -4.61 14.61 -10.78
CA ILE A 20 -3.94 13.40 -11.27
C ILE A 20 -3.36 12.59 -10.11
N PHE A 21 -2.98 13.25 -9.02
CA PHE A 21 -2.33 12.57 -7.91
C PHE A 21 -3.28 11.67 -7.09
N LEU A 22 -4.53 12.06 -6.91
CA LEU A 22 -5.50 11.25 -6.15
C LEU A 22 -5.77 9.90 -6.82
N SER A 23 -5.68 9.82 -8.15
CA SER A 23 -5.72 8.56 -8.89
C SER A 23 -4.42 7.74 -8.80
N LEU A 24 -3.31 8.35 -8.38
CA LEU A 24 -2.01 7.67 -8.22
C LEU A 24 -1.75 7.21 -6.79
N LEU A 25 -2.51 7.72 -5.82
CA LEU A 25 -2.43 7.33 -4.42
C LEU A 25 -2.42 5.79 -4.23
N PRO A 26 -3.32 5.02 -4.87
CA PRO A 26 -3.33 3.56 -4.78
C PRO A 26 -2.10 2.87 -5.39
N GLN A 27 -1.28 3.57 -6.18
CA GLN A 27 -0.07 3.02 -6.81
C GLN A 27 1.19 3.30 -5.98
N LEU A 28 1.16 4.25 -5.05
CA LEU A 28 2.32 4.65 -4.25
C LEU A 28 2.97 3.50 -3.48
N TRP A 29 2.21 2.46 -3.12
CA TRP A 29 2.79 1.31 -2.43
C TRP A 29 3.80 0.56 -3.29
N GLN A 30 3.70 0.62 -4.62
CA GLN A 30 4.62 -0.05 -5.54
C GLN A 30 5.99 0.62 -5.59
N GLU A 31 6.05 1.90 -5.24
CA GLU A 31 7.28 2.70 -5.14
C GLU A 31 8.01 2.51 -3.81
N LEU A 32 7.47 1.69 -2.91
CA LEU A 32 8.11 1.36 -1.65
C LEU A 32 9.27 0.39 -1.88
N GLU A 33 10.42 0.77 -1.33
CA GLU A 33 11.58 -0.09 -1.21
C GLU A 33 11.31 -1.17 -0.15
N GLY A 34 11.91 -2.36 -0.33
CA GLY A 34 11.72 -3.49 0.58
C GLY A 34 10.56 -4.42 0.23
N ILE A 35 9.69 -4.05 -0.72
CA ILE A 35 8.73 -5.00 -1.30
C ILE A 35 9.43 -5.80 -2.41
N PRO A 36 9.52 -7.14 -2.32
CA PRO A 36 10.06 -7.98 -3.38
C PRO A 36 9.42 -7.68 -4.73
N HIS A 37 10.21 -7.72 -5.81
CA HIS A 37 9.75 -7.34 -7.14
C HIS A 37 8.57 -8.22 -7.63
N ASN A 38 8.58 -9.50 -7.28
CA ASN A 38 7.50 -10.44 -7.59
C ASN A 38 6.20 -10.17 -6.82
N LEU A 39 6.18 -9.24 -5.85
CA LEU A 39 4.96 -8.81 -5.18
C LEU A 39 4.40 -7.49 -5.73
N LYS A 40 5.01 -6.92 -6.77
CA LYS A 40 4.51 -5.71 -7.44
C LYS A 40 3.54 -6.06 -8.56
N ASN A 41 2.99 -5.04 -9.21
CA ASN A 41 1.89 -5.12 -10.18
C ASN A 41 2.03 -6.14 -11.32
N GLY A 42 3.25 -6.58 -11.65
CA GLY A 42 3.47 -7.62 -12.66
C GLY A 42 2.83 -8.96 -12.31
N GLU A 43 2.70 -9.25 -11.01
CA GLU A 43 2.31 -10.58 -10.50
C GLU A 43 1.01 -10.54 -9.66
N ASN A 44 0.39 -9.36 -9.52
CA ASN A 44 -0.76 -9.16 -8.65
C ASN A 44 -1.84 -8.36 -9.37
N TRP A 45 -3.08 -8.84 -9.34
CA TRP A 45 -4.22 -8.15 -9.91
C TRP A 45 -4.97 -7.36 -8.84
N LEU A 46 -5.17 -6.06 -9.06
CA LEU A 46 -6.00 -5.23 -8.20
C LEU A 46 -7.47 -5.67 -8.31
N LEU A 47 -8.08 -6.07 -7.20
CA LEU A 47 -9.50 -6.42 -7.12
C LEU A 47 -10.35 -5.23 -6.65
N SER A 48 -9.86 -4.49 -5.65
CA SER A 48 -10.56 -3.33 -5.11
C SER A 48 -9.60 -2.34 -4.44
N GLU A 49 -10.04 -1.08 -4.43
CA GLU A 49 -9.39 0.01 -3.71
C GLU A 49 -10.41 0.85 -2.95
N GLU A 50 -10.06 1.26 -1.74
CA GLU A 50 -10.85 2.18 -0.93
C GLU A 50 -9.92 3.25 -0.35
N ILE A 51 -10.22 4.52 -0.63
CA ILE A 51 -9.45 5.65 -0.13
C ILE A 51 -10.23 6.35 0.98
N ILE A 52 -9.75 6.23 2.22
CA ILE A 52 -10.28 6.92 3.39
C ILE A 52 -9.44 8.17 3.61
N ARG A 53 -10.07 9.35 3.56
CA ARG A 53 -9.41 10.64 3.76
C ARG A 53 -9.76 11.22 5.12
N TYR A 54 -8.76 11.75 5.80
CA TYR A 54 -8.95 12.47 7.05
C TYR A 54 -8.84 13.98 6.79
N PRO A 55 -9.69 14.82 7.43
CA PRO A 55 -9.63 16.26 7.24
C PRO A 55 -8.24 16.82 7.52
N SER A 56 -7.65 17.48 6.53
CA SER A 56 -6.35 18.16 6.64
C SER A 56 -6.37 19.46 5.82
N SER A 57 -5.83 20.53 6.39
CA SER A 57 -5.65 21.82 5.70
C SER A 57 -4.48 21.81 4.72
N ASN A 58 -3.58 20.82 4.79
CA ASN A 58 -2.41 20.70 3.93
C ASN A 58 -2.15 19.23 3.56
N TYR A 59 -2.20 18.90 2.26
CA TYR A 59 -1.80 17.59 1.73
C TYR A 59 -0.28 17.56 1.47
N SER A 60 0.49 17.70 2.55
CA SER A 60 1.92 17.42 2.55
C SER A 60 2.18 16.22 3.44
N PHE A 61 2.80 15.17 2.93
CA PHE A 61 3.12 13.96 3.69
C PHE A 61 4.63 13.73 3.70
N ASP A 62 5.11 13.04 4.73
CA ASP A 62 6.53 12.74 4.91
C ASP A 62 6.78 11.25 5.14
N LYS A 63 5.73 10.44 5.28
CA LYS A 63 5.88 9.02 5.53
C LYS A 63 4.73 8.18 4.96
N LEU A 64 5.13 7.09 4.30
CA LEU A 64 4.28 6.02 3.80
C LEU A 64 4.58 4.74 4.58
N LYS A 65 3.54 3.99 4.95
CA LYS A 65 3.66 2.66 5.57
C LYS A 65 2.68 1.69 4.93
N LEU A 66 3.17 0.56 4.45
CA LEU A 66 2.34 -0.51 3.90
C LEU A 66 2.26 -1.67 4.88
N TYR A 67 1.03 -2.10 5.18
CA TYR A 67 0.75 -3.22 6.06
C TYR A 67 0.03 -4.35 5.32
N LEU A 68 0.39 -5.59 5.65
CA LEU A 68 -0.39 -6.78 5.36
C LEU A 68 -1.47 -6.89 6.43
N LEU A 69 -2.74 -6.70 6.04
CA LEU A 69 -3.86 -6.84 6.96
C LEU A 69 -4.23 -8.30 7.13
N SER A 70 -4.44 -8.99 6.00
CA SER A 70 -4.79 -10.40 5.94
C SER A 70 -4.44 -11.00 4.59
N GLU A 71 -4.33 -12.31 4.58
CA GLU A 71 -4.17 -13.15 3.40
C GLU A 71 -5.13 -14.33 3.57
N HIS A 72 -5.80 -14.73 2.50
CA HIS A 72 -6.54 -15.99 2.50
C HIS A 72 -6.53 -16.64 1.12
N ILE A 73 -6.52 -17.98 1.11
CA ILE A 73 -6.52 -18.76 -0.13
C ILE A 73 -7.94 -18.92 -0.67
N THR A 74 -8.09 -18.73 -1.98
CA THR A 74 -9.32 -19.00 -2.72
C THR A 74 -9.48 -20.50 -2.95
N ARG A 75 -10.69 -21.03 -2.72
CA ARG A 75 -10.95 -22.48 -2.71
C ARG A 75 -10.68 -23.16 -4.06
N HIS A 76 -10.91 -22.46 -5.17
CA HIS A 76 -10.96 -23.09 -6.50
C HIS A 76 -9.67 -22.97 -7.30
N SER A 77 -8.89 -21.90 -7.13
CA SER A 77 -7.74 -21.61 -7.99
C SER A 77 -6.41 -21.62 -7.23
N LYS A 78 -6.41 -21.90 -5.92
CA LYS A 78 -5.24 -21.76 -5.03
C LYS A 78 -4.57 -20.37 -5.07
N LYS A 79 -5.24 -19.37 -5.63
CA LYS A 79 -4.79 -17.98 -5.60
C LYS A 79 -5.05 -17.38 -4.22
N TYR A 80 -4.29 -16.37 -3.87
CA TYR A 80 -4.40 -15.67 -2.61
C TYR A 80 -5.14 -14.34 -2.80
N ILE A 81 -6.06 -14.03 -1.89
CA ILE A 81 -6.59 -12.68 -1.73
C ILE A 81 -5.77 -12.01 -0.63
N ILE A 82 -5.05 -10.97 -1.03
CA ILE A 82 -4.15 -10.19 -0.20
C ILE A 82 -4.81 -8.86 0.12
N ASN A 83 -5.02 -8.59 1.41
CA ASN A 83 -5.56 -7.31 1.85
C ASN A 83 -4.44 -6.47 2.44
N LEU A 84 -4.23 -5.29 1.87
CA LEU A 84 -3.19 -4.35 2.25
C LEU A 84 -3.78 -3.05 2.78
N SER A 85 -2.97 -2.34 3.57
CA SER A 85 -3.25 -0.97 3.94
C SER A 85 -2.04 -0.08 3.76
N LEU A 86 -2.17 0.95 2.93
CA LEU A 86 -1.20 2.03 2.82
C LEU A 86 -1.64 3.20 3.70
N GLU A 87 -0.87 3.49 4.73
CA GLU A 87 -1.03 4.67 5.57
C GLU A 87 -0.14 5.81 5.06
N ILE A 88 -0.76 6.97 4.88
CA ILE A 88 -0.08 8.20 4.47
C ILE A 88 -0.12 9.16 5.64
N THR A 89 1.07 9.50 6.14
CA THR A 89 1.23 10.28 7.36
C THR A 89 2.08 11.52 7.12
N SER A 90 1.81 12.55 7.91
CA SER A 90 2.60 13.78 7.98
C SER A 90 2.91 14.07 9.43
N ASN A 91 4.21 14.05 9.77
CA ASN A 91 4.71 14.01 11.14
C ASN A 91 4.13 12.80 11.91
N THR A 92 2.99 13.01 12.59
CA THR A 92 2.27 12.00 13.39
C THR A 92 0.79 11.88 13.02
N LYS A 93 0.30 12.70 12.08
CA LYS A 93 -1.11 12.70 11.68
C LYS A 93 -1.33 11.78 10.49
N LEU A 94 -2.31 10.90 10.61
CA LEU A 94 -2.83 10.12 9.49
C LEU A 94 -3.63 11.04 8.58
N LEU A 95 -3.19 11.18 7.33
CA LEU A 95 -3.84 12.03 6.32
C LEU A 95 -4.79 11.22 5.44
N ALA A 96 -4.37 10.02 5.07
CA ALA A 96 -5.17 9.10 4.30
C ALA A 96 -4.78 7.65 4.60
N LYS A 97 -5.74 6.76 4.40
CA LYS A 97 -5.54 5.32 4.41
C LYS A 97 -6.10 4.76 3.11
N ILE A 98 -5.33 3.91 2.45
CA ILE A 98 -5.76 3.22 1.24
C ILE A 98 -5.80 1.74 1.55
N ASN A 99 -7.00 1.15 1.49
CA ASN A 99 -7.15 -0.28 1.59
C ASN A 99 -7.16 -0.85 0.18
N LEU A 100 -6.37 -1.90 -0.05
CA LEU A 100 -6.27 -2.59 -1.33
C LEU A 100 -6.58 -4.06 -1.12
N SER A 101 -7.32 -4.64 -2.04
CA SER A 101 -7.45 -6.09 -2.16
C SER A 101 -6.83 -6.52 -3.48
N LEU A 102 -5.88 -7.43 -3.42
CA LEU A 102 -5.16 -7.98 -4.57
C LEU A 102 -5.44 -9.47 -4.70
N LEU A 103 -5.50 -9.96 -5.93
CA LEU A 103 -5.38 -11.37 -6.25
C LEU A 103 -3.93 -11.67 -6.60
N SER A 104 -3.32 -12.63 -5.92
CA SER A 104 -1.95 -13.05 -6.15
C SER A 104 -1.88 -14.55 -6.43
N GLU A 105 -0.92 -14.98 -7.25
CA GLU A 105 -0.56 -16.40 -7.34
C GLU A 105 0.29 -16.83 -6.12
N ASP A 106 0.98 -15.88 -5.49
CA ASP A 106 1.94 -16.13 -4.42
C ASP A 106 1.39 -15.75 -3.04
N SER A 107 1.82 -16.49 -2.00
CA SER A 107 1.62 -16.07 -0.61
C SER A 107 2.56 -14.92 -0.28
N TRP A 108 1.99 -13.75 -0.02
CA TRP A 108 2.75 -12.60 0.47
C TRP A 108 3.31 -12.88 1.86
N ASN A 109 2.53 -13.54 2.73
CA ASN A 109 2.96 -13.83 4.08
C ASN A 109 4.22 -14.71 4.11
N GLU A 110 4.25 -15.79 3.31
CA GLU A 110 5.43 -16.65 3.21
C GLU A 110 6.64 -15.91 2.63
N ILE A 111 6.43 -15.10 1.59
CA ILE A 111 7.52 -14.35 0.94
C ILE A 111 8.10 -13.29 1.88
N ILE A 112 7.25 -12.58 2.63
CA ILE A 112 7.69 -11.57 3.59
C ILE A 112 8.52 -12.21 4.71
N GLN A 113 8.08 -13.36 5.23
CA GLN A 113 8.82 -14.09 6.28
C GLN A 113 10.20 -14.59 5.79
N LYS A 114 10.32 -14.99 4.52
CA LYS A 114 11.60 -15.44 3.94
C LYS A 114 12.60 -14.32 3.70
N ASN A 115 12.14 -13.06 3.60
CA ASN A 115 12.96 -11.88 3.32
C ASN A 115 13.27 -11.04 4.58
N GLN A 116 12.88 -11.51 5.76
CA GLN A 116 13.25 -10.94 7.07
C GLN A 116 14.44 -11.69 7.66
#